data_AF-A0A365XYI2-F1
#
_entry.id   AF-A0A365XYI2-F1
#
_cell.length_a   1.000
_cell.length_b   1.000
_cell.length_c   1.000
_cell.angle_alpha   90.00
_cell.angle_beta   90.00
_cell.angle_gamma   90.00
#
_symmetry.space_group_name_H-M   'P 1'
#
loop_
_entity.id
_entity.type
_entity.pdbx_description
1 polymer ?
#
loop_
_entity_poly.entity_id
_entity_poly.type
_entity_poly.pdbx_seq_one_letter_code
_entity_poly.pdbx_strand_id
1 'polypeptide(L)'
;MTASLQFENVSAMFAENPGIFGKPAAAALSGLSHGDIVCLFFVVGFSSTRGHKSERILVKITDMQHDCYRGALLTPSKYRHDLQPGDEITFHSEHIAAVLAENFAAITP
;
A
#
# COMPACT_ATOMS: atom_id res chain seq x y z
N MET A 1 -20.37 -6.93 -0.08
CA MET A 1 -20.12 -5.98 1.03
C MET A 1 -18.79 -5.32 0.75
N THR A 2 -18.76 -4.03 0.45
CA THR A 2 -17.50 -3.30 0.20
C THR A 2 -16.87 -3.01 1.56
N ALA A 3 -15.83 -3.76 1.93
CA ALA A 3 -15.11 -3.49 3.17
C ALA A 3 -14.45 -2.10 3.07
N SER A 4 -14.73 -1.21 4.02
CA SER A 4 -14.06 0.08 4.10
C SER A 4 -12.65 -0.14 4.67
N LEU A 5 -11.64 -0.04 3.82
CA LEU A 5 -10.24 -0.23 4.16
C LEU A 5 -9.66 1.09 4.67
N GLN A 6 -8.95 1.06 5.80
CA GLN A 6 -8.23 2.20 6.34
C GLN A 6 -6.73 2.04 6.10
N PHE A 7 -6.11 3.10 5.58
CA PHE A 7 -4.67 3.15 5.31
C PHE A 7 -4.02 4.25 6.16
N GLU A 8 -2.74 4.05 6.51
CA GLU A 8 -1.97 5.09 7.18
C GLU A 8 -1.63 6.21 6.19
N ASN A 9 -1.66 7.46 6.66
CA ASN A 9 -1.14 8.59 5.89
C ASN A 9 0.39 8.65 6.05
N VAL A 10 1.11 8.02 5.12
CA VAL A 10 2.57 7.97 5.10
C VAL A 10 3.18 9.38 5.02
N SER A 11 2.49 10.30 4.34
CA SER A 11 2.97 11.69 4.20
C SER A 11 2.95 12.44 5.53
N ALA A 12 1.91 12.26 6.34
CA ALA A 12 1.84 12.83 7.69
C ALA A 12 2.91 12.20 8.61
N MET A 13 3.06 10.87 8.58
CA MET A 13 4.08 10.18 9.38
C MET A 13 5.51 10.61 9.04
N PHE A 14 5.79 10.81 7.75
CA PHE A 14 7.08 11.34 7.28
C PHE A 14 7.32 12.76 7.76
N ALA A 15 6.30 13.64 7.70
CA ALA A 15 6.44 15.03 8.15
C ALA A 15 6.76 15.12 9.64
N GLU A 16 6.19 14.23 10.46
CA GLU A 16 6.48 14.17 11.90
C GLU A 16 7.83 13.51 12.21
N ASN A 17 8.28 12.56 11.37
CA ASN A 17 9.47 11.73 11.66
C ASN A 17 10.28 11.40 10.38
N PRO A 18 10.92 12.38 9.73
CA PRO A 18 11.51 12.24 8.39
C PRO A 18 12.72 11.30 8.32
N GLY A 19 13.32 10.93 9.45
CA GLY A 19 14.43 9.97 9.53
C GLY A 19 14.03 8.53 9.90
N ILE A 20 12.75 8.30 10.24
CA ILE A 20 12.25 7.00 10.73
C ILE A 20 11.39 6.31 9.66
N PHE A 21 10.65 7.09 8.87
CA PHE A 21 9.79 6.57 7.83
C PHE A 21 10.29 7.00 6.45
N GLY A 22 10.33 6.06 5.51
CA GLY A 22 10.56 6.35 4.11
C GLY A 22 9.25 6.72 3.42
N LYS A 23 9.29 7.77 2.58
CA LYS A 23 8.21 8.11 1.65
C LYS A 23 8.80 8.18 0.24
N PRO A 24 8.11 7.66 -0.79
CA PRO A 24 8.56 7.80 -2.17
C PRO A 24 8.64 9.28 -2.56
N ALA A 25 9.65 9.63 -3.36
CA ALA A 25 9.78 10.97 -3.92
C ALA A 25 8.55 11.32 -4.78
N ALA A 26 8.16 12.59 -4.80
CA ALA A 26 7.02 13.06 -5.59
C ALA A 26 7.13 12.63 -7.08
N ALA A 27 8.34 12.68 -7.64
CA ALA A 27 8.62 12.24 -9.01
C ALA A 27 8.31 10.74 -9.25
N ALA A 28 8.55 9.89 -8.24
CA ALA A 28 8.24 8.47 -8.33
C ALA A 28 6.72 8.21 -8.27
N LEU A 29 6.00 9.00 -7.48
CA LEU A 29 4.54 8.93 -7.40
C LEU A 29 3.86 9.44 -8.68
N SER A 30 4.37 10.54 -9.26
CA SER A 30 3.85 11.08 -10.52
C SER A 30 4.15 10.19 -11.73
N GLY A 31 5.13 9.30 -11.62
CA GLY A 31 5.51 8.36 -12.67
C GLY A 31 4.78 7.01 -12.61
N LEU A 32 3.86 6.83 -11.65
CA LEU A 32 3.08 5.60 -11.52
C LEU A 32 2.21 5.35 -12.75
N SER A 33 2.09 4.09 -13.11
CA SER A 33 1.37 3.63 -14.28
C SER A 33 0.61 2.33 -13.99
N HIS A 34 -0.29 1.97 -14.90
CA HIS A 34 -0.99 0.70 -14.84
C HIS A 34 0.02 -0.45 -14.87
N GLY A 35 -0.05 -1.35 -13.89
CA GLY A 35 0.83 -2.50 -13.75
C GLY A 35 1.94 -2.34 -12.73
N ASP A 36 2.23 -1.11 -12.29
CA ASP A 36 3.21 -0.85 -11.24
C ASP A 36 2.77 -1.46 -9.90
N ILE A 37 3.77 -1.85 -9.11
CA ILE A 37 3.55 -2.45 -7.79
C ILE A 37 3.89 -1.41 -6.74
N VAL A 38 2.97 -1.22 -5.80
CA VAL A 38 3.15 -0.30 -4.67
C VAL A 38 2.97 -1.05 -3.36
N CYS A 39 3.65 -0.54 -2.33
CA CYS A 39 3.51 -0.99 -0.96
C CYS A 39 2.67 0.02 -0.19
N LEU A 40 1.62 -0.44 0.48
CA LEU A 40 0.76 0.36 1.36
C LEU A 40 0.88 -0.11 2.80
N PHE A 41 0.61 0.78 3.75
CA PHE A 41 0.42 0.40 5.17
C PHE A 41 -1.07 0.34 5.49
N PHE A 42 -1.59 -0.86 5.65
CA PHE A 42 -2.95 -1.12 6.07
C PHE A 42 -3.09 -0.96 7.59
N VAL A 43 -4.01 -0.12 8.07
CA VAL A 43 -4.25 0.07 9.51
C VAL A 43 -5.04 -1.11 10.05
N VAL A 44 -4.46 -1.79 11.02
CA VAL A 44 -5.15 -2.86 11.74
C VAL A 44 -5.86 -2.18 12.90
N GLY A 45 -7.18 -2.02 12.82
CA GLY A 45 -8.02 -1.32 13.80
C GLY A 45 -8.07 -1.93 15.22
N PHE A 46 -7.15 -2.83 15.55
CA PHE A 46 -6.92 -3.35 16.89
C PHE A 46 -5.43 -3.25 17.23
N SER A 47 -5.11 -2.90 18.47
CA SER A 47 -3.76 -3.07 18.99
C SER A 47 -3.43 -4.55 18.97
N SER A 48 -2.58 -4.99 18.04
CA SER A 48 -2.08 -6.36 18.10
C SER A 48 -1.37 -6.59 19.43
N THR A 49 -1.30 -7.83 19.91
CA THR A 49 -0.60 -8.18 21.16
C THR A 49 0.89 -7.79 21.18
N ARG A 50 1.43 -7.35 20.04
CA ARG A 50 2.80 -6.82 19.88
C ARG A 50 2.85 -5.31 19.63
N GLY A 51 1.73 -4.60 19.71
CA GLY A 51 1.63 -3.16 19.45
C GLY A 51 1.71 -2.77 17.97
N HIS A 52 1.55 -3.72 17.04
CA HIS A 52 1.56 -3.41 15.61
C HIS A 52 0.24 -2.74 15.23
N LYS A 53 0.32 -1.52 14.69
CA LYS A 53 -0.84 -0.73 14.27
C LYS A 53 -1.13 -0.84 12.78
N SER A 54 -0.16 -1.33 12.00
CA SER A 54 -0.29 -1.46 10.56
C SER A 54 0.47 -2.64 9.98
N GLU A 55 0.05 -3.06 8.79
CA GLU A 55 0.66 -4.13 7.99
C GLU A 55 1.08 -3.59 6.62
N ARG A 56 2.21 -4.06 6.09
CA ARG A 56 2.60 -3.81 4.70
C ARG A 56 1.86 -4.76 3.76
N ILE A 57 1.19 -4.21 2.76
CA ILE A 57 0.54 -4.97 1.70
C ILE A 57 1.09 -4.54 0.34
N LEU A 58 1.20 -5.50 -0.58
CA LEU A 58 1.61 -5.24 -1.96
C LEU A 58 0.38 -5.20 -2.85
N VAL A 59 0.32 -4.19 -3.71
CA VAL A 59 -0.80 -3.94 -4.60
C VAL A 59 -0.28 -3.62 -5.99
N LYS A 60 -0.84 -4.26 -7.01
CA LYS A 60 -0.59 -3.94 -8.41
C LYS A 60 -1.65 -2.96 -8.90
N ILE A 61 -1.25 -1.81 -9.44
CA ILE A 61 -2.17 -0.80 -9.95
C ILE A 61 -2.92 -1.35 -11.16
N THR A 62 -4.25 -1.34 -11.10
CA THR A 62 -5.16 -1.78 -12.15
C THR A 62 -5.95 -0.63 -12.78
N ASP A 63 -6.06 0.51 -12.10
CA ASP A 63 -6.63 1.74 -12.64
C ASP A 63 -6.11 2.95 -11.86
N MET A 64 -6.11 4.12 -12.50
CA MET A 64 -5.71 5.37 -11.86
C MET A 64 -6.44 6.57 -12.43
N GLN A 65 -6.98 7.40 -11.53
CA GLN A 65 -7.63 8.66 -11.85
C GLN A 65 -7.11 9.75 -10.90
N HIS A 66 -6.29 10.65 -11.45
CA HIS A 66 -5.61 11.70 -10.69
C HIS A 66 -4.81 11.14 -9.50
N ASP A 67 -5.27 11.41 -8.28
CA ASP A 67 -4.64 10.98 -7.03
C ASP A 67 -5.32 9.75 -6.41
N CYS A 68 -6.29 9.16 -7.11
CA CYS A 68 -7.00 7.97 -6.68
C CYS A 68 -6.56 6.77 -7.53
N TYR A 69 -6.16 5.70 -6.86
CA TYR A 69 -5.66 4.48 -7.47
C TYR A 69 -6.57 3.32 -7.12
N ARG A 70 -6.75 2.40 -8.06
CA ARG A 70 -7.30 1.08 -7.81
C ARG A 70 -6.22 0.04 -8.09
N GLY A 71 -6.16 -0.99 -7.26
CA GLY A 71 -5.21 -2.05 -7.50
C GLY A 71 -5.59 -3.36 -6.86
N ALA A 72 -5.04 -4.43 -7.41
CA ALA A 72 -5.25 -5.80 -6.94
C ALA A 72 -4.19 -6.18 -5.91
N LEU A 73 -4.63 -6.73 -4.78
CA LEU A 73 -3.75 -7.30 -3.77
C LEU A 73 -2.88 -8.41 -4.35
N LEU A 74 -1.57 -8.37 -4.10
CA LEU A 74 -0.64 -9.42 -4.51
C LEU A 74 -0.36 -10.44 -3.40
N THR A 75 -0.56 -10.04 -2.14
CA THR A 75 -0.29 -10.84 -0.96
C THR A 75 -1.51 -10.87 -0.04
N PRO A 76 -1.81 -12.00 0.61
CA PRO A 76 -2.87 -12.04 1.62
C PRO A 76 -2.50 -11.13 2.81
N SER A 77 -3.50 -10.52 3.44
CA SER A 77 -3.28 -9.82 4.71
C SER A 77 -3.12 -10.83 5.84
N LYS A 78 -2.18 -10.57 6.75
CA LYS A 78 -1.98 -11.35 7.98
C LYS A 78 -3.08 -11.09 9.02
N TYR A 79 -3.72 -9.93 8.97
CA TYR A 79 -4.67 -9.48 10.00
C TYR A 79 -6.11 -9.31 9.50
N ARG A 80 -6.33 -9.28 8.17
CA ARG A 80 -7.65 -9.25 7.52
C ARG A 80 -7.80 -10.51 6.66
N HIS A 81 -8.29 -11.58 7.27
CA HIS A 81 -8.46 -12.87 6.59
C HIS A 81 -9.56 -12.85 5.50
N ASP A 82 -10.36 -11.78 5.46
CA ASP A 82 -11.33 -11.52 4.41
C ASP A 82 -10.73 -10.84 3.17
N LEU A 83 -9.43 -10.50 3.19
CA LEU A 83 -8.70 -9.98 2.03
C LEU A 83 -7.81 -11.07 1.41
N GLN A 84 -8.02 -11.32 0.13
CA GLN A 84 -7.31 -12.33 -0.65
C GLN A 84 -6.50 -11.70 -1.79
N PRO A 85 -5.44 -12.39 -2.28
CA PRO A 85 -4.79 -12.00 -3.51
C PRO A 85 -5.81 -11.89 -4.66
N GLY A 86 -5.73 -10.80 -5.42
CA GLY A 86 -6.66 -10.48 -6.49
C GLY A 86 -7.80 -9.54 -6.09
N ASP A 87 -8.07 -9.37 -4.79
CA ASP A 87 -9.07 -8.41 -4.33
C ASP A 87 -8.67 -6.98 -4.69
N GLU A 88 -9.63 -6.22 -5.22
CA GLU A 88 -9.41 -4.83 -5.60
C GLU A 88 -9.65 -3.87 -4.44
N ILE A 89 -8.71 -2.96 -4.27
CA ILE A 89 -8.75 -1.94 -3.22
C ILE A 89 -8.48 -0.57 -3.83
N THR A 90 -9.04 0.47 -3.20
CA THR A 90 -8.85 1.87 -3.60
C THR A 90 -7.97 2.58 -2.58
N PHE A 91 -7.01 3.37 -3.06
CA PHE A 91 -6.06 4.10 -2.22
C PHE A 91 -5.61 5.41 -2.88
N HIS A 92 -4.89 6.25 -2.13
CA HIS A 92 -4.37 7.54 -2.57
C HIS A 92 -2.85 7.57 -2.50
N SER A 93 -2.20 8.53 -3.16
CA SER A 93 -0.73 8.63 -3.14
C SER A 93 -0.16 8.82 -1.74
N GLU A 94 -0.93 9.42 -0.84
CA GLU A 94 -0.55 9.61 0.56
C GLU A 94 -0.44 8.29 1.35
N HIS A 95 -1.05 7.22 0.85
CA HIS A 95 -0.97 5.88 1.45
C HIS A 95 0.21 5.04 0.93
N ILE A 96 0.92 5.53 -0.10
CA ILE A 96 2.00 4.79 -0.75
C ILE A 96 3.30 4.93 0.05
N ALA A 97 3.76 3.81 0.59
CA ALA A 97 4.99 3.71 1.37
C ALA A 97 6.23 3.42 0.52
N ALA A 98 6.06 2.67 -0.58
CA ALA A 98 7.14 2.36 -1.51
C ALA A 98 6.58 2.09 -2.92
N VAL A 99 7.37 2.42 -3.94
CA VAL A 99 7.13 2.01 -5.33
C VAL A 99 8.13 0.92 -5.66
N LEU A 100 7.64 -0.23 -6.12
CA LEU A 100 8.43 -1.37 -6.57
C LEU A 100 8.31 -1.42 -8.09
N ALA A 101 9.38 -1.08 -8.80
CA ALA A 101 9.40 -1.12 -10.26
C ALA A 101 9.08 -2.54 -10.79
N GLU A 102 8.60 -2.63 -12.04
CA GLU A 102 8.04 -3.81 -12.74
C GLU A 102 8.79 -5.15 -12.62
N ASN A 103 10.01 -5.18 -12.08
CA ASN A 103 10.84 -6.38 -11.99
C ASN A 103 10.67 -7.24 -10.72
N PHE A 104 9.59 -7.08 -9.94
CA PHE A 104 9.30 -8.03 -8.85
C PHE A 104 8.78 -9.40 -9.36
N ALA A 105 8.85 -9.67 -10.66
CA ALA A 105 8.53 -10.96 -11.26
C ALA A 105 9.67 -12.02 -11.16
N ALA A 106 10.78 -11.72 -10.49
CA ALA A 106 11.93 -12.63 -10.50
C ALA A 106 12.61 -12.81 -9.13
N ILE A 107 11.86 -13.24 -8.11
CA ILE A 107 12.47 -14.01 -7.01
C ILE A 107 11.55 -15.15 -6.59
N THR A 108 11.66 -16.27 -7.30
CA THR A 108 11.38 -17.64 -6.84
C THR A 108 12.43 -18.50 -7.56
N PRO A 109 13.16 -19.41 -6.89
CA PRO A 109 12.77 -20.25 -5.77
C PRO A 109 13.33 -19.88 -4.40
#